data_AF-A0A8H3DKG2-F1
#
_entry.id   AF-A0A8H3DKG2-F1
#
_cell.length_a   1.000
_cell.length_b   1.000
_cell.length_c   1.000
_cell.angle_alpha   90.00
_cell.angle_beta   90.00
_cell.angle_gamma   90.00
#
_symmetry.space_group_name_H-M   'P 1'
#
loop_
_entity.id
_entity.type
_entity.pdbx_description
1 polymer ?
#
loop_
_entity_poly.entity_id
_entity_poly.type
_entity_poly.pdbx_seq_one_letter_code
_entity_poly.pdbx_strand_id
1 'polypeptide(L)'
;MLSRIAARRITPRLALVRTYATPVEFKQPENDPQLGDYPRIPPISLQRRPAKGWWNQQERRNFGEAVPEQYEILSLWSPDVFNISRASALKQFGIAVAVFFGFTVVVKASVPERPAVPRNYPYDGLVAELGGLDANKAAAYEPEEE
;
A
#
# COMPACT_ATOMS: atom_id res chain seq x y z
N MET A 1 -15.20 -45.66 30.98
CA MET A 1 -14.66 -45.45 29.62
C MET A 1 -14.86 -43.99 29.25
N LEU A 2 -13.81 -43.17 29.25
CA LEU A 2 -13.86 -41.75 28.84
C LEU A 2 -13.03 -41.59 27.58
N SER A 3 -13.69 -41.40 26.43
CA SER A 3 -13.03 -41.15 25.16
C SER A 3 -12.68 -39.66 25.05
N ARG A 4 -11.39 -39.35 24.85
CA ARG A 4 -10.91 -37.98 24.63
C ARG A 4 -11.01 -37.68 23.14
N ILE A 5 -11.90 -36.77 22.76
CA ILE A 5 -11.98 -36.24 21.40
C ILE A 5 -10.89 -35.17 21.25
N ALA A 6 -9.84 -35.49 20.49
CA ALA A 6 -8.80 -34.53 20.13
C ALA A 6 -9.25 -33.72 18.91
N ALA A 7 -9.58 -32.44 19.12
CA ALA A 7 -9.83 -31.51 18.03
C ALA A 7 -8.50 -31.19 17.32
N ARG A 8 -8.30 -31.74 16.12
CA ARG A 8 -7.21 -31.32 15.22
C ARG A 8 -7.53 -29.91 14.70
N ARG A 9 -6.81 -28.91 15.21
CA ARG A 9 -6.79 -27.57 14.61
C ARG A 9 -6.08 -27.67 13.25
N ILE A 10 -6.85 -27.46 12.18
CA ILE A 10 -6.31 -27.27 10.83
C ILE A 10 -5.80 -25.83 10.79
N THR A 11 -4.50 -25.62 10.91
CA THR A 11 -3.89 -24.33 10.60
C THR A 11 -3.93 -24.12 9.08
N PRO A 12 -4.57 -23.07 8.56
CA PRO A 12 -4.47 -22.77 7.14
C PRO A 12 -3.01 -22.40 6.85
N ARG A 13 -2.32 -23.23 6.06
CA ARG A 13 -1.07 -22.81 5.42
C ARG A 13 -1.43 -21.73 4.40
N LEU A 14 -1.24 -20.47 4.77
CA LEU A 14 -1.18 -19.35 3.83
C LEU A 14 0.05 -19.52 2.93
N ALA A 15 -0.04 -20.43 1.97
CA ALA A 15 0.99 -20.71 1.00
C ALA A 15 0.55 -20.16 -0.36
N LEU A 16 0.67 -18.84 -0.52
CA LEU A 16 1.13 -18.22 -1.78
C LEU A 16 1.40 -16.73 -1.53
N VAL A 17 2.52 -16.40 -0.88
CA VAL A 17 3.08 -15.05 -1.00
C VAL A 17 3.57 -14.95 -2.44
N ARG A 18 2.88 -14.19 -3.27
CA ARG A 18 3.28 -13.89 -4.65
C ARG A 18 4.69 -13.22 -4.58
N THR A 19 5.75 -13.94 -4.94
CA THR A 19 7.16 -13.56 -4.73
C THR A 19 7.75 -12.60 -5.77
N TYR A 20 7.01 -12.15 -6.78
CA TYR A 20 7.54 -11.16 -7.74
C TYR A 20 7.84 -9.80 -7.11
N ALA A 21 7.38 -9.55 -5.88
CA ALA A 21 7.66 -8.32 -5.14
C ALA A 21 8.90 -8.46 -4.24
N THR A 22 9.82 -9.40 -4.52
CA THR A 22 11.15 -9.27 -3.93
C THR A 22 11.78 -7.98 -4.45
N PRO A 23 12.24 -7.07 -3.58
CA PRO A 23 12.96 -5.89 -4.01
C PRO A 23 14.24 -6.35 -4.69
N VAL A 24 14.24 -6.43 -6.02
CA VAL A 24 15.44 -6.70 -6.79
C VAL A 24 16.30 -5.46 -6.66
N GLU A 25 17.24 -5.48 -5.73
CA GLU A 25 18.44 -4.67 -5.88
C GLU A 25 19.10 -5.18 -7.16
N PHE A 26 18.91 -4.46 -8.27
CA PHE A 26 19.46 -4.87 -9.55
C PHE A 26 20.97 -4.73 -9.47
N LYS A 27 21.64 -5.85 -9.23
CA LYS A 27 23.07 -6.01 -9.40
C LYS A 27 23.27 -6.61 -10.78
N GLN A 28 23.89 -5.84 -11.67
CA GLN A 28 24.20 -6.31 -13.01
C GLN A 28 25.03 -7.61 -12.90
N PRO A 29 24.60 -8.71 -13.54
CA PRO A 29 25.34 -9.96 -13.46
C PRO A 29 26.71 -9.79 -14.12
N GLU A 30 27.72 -10.46 -13.58
CA GLU A 30 29.11 -10.35 -14.05
C GLU A 30 29.32 -10.95 -15.45
N ASN A 31 28.36 -11.74 -15.95
CA ASN A 31 28.32 -12.16 -17.34
C ASN A 31 26.85 -12.18 -17.76
N ASP A 32 26.38 -11.08 -18.33
CA ASP A 32 25.08 -11.01 -18.98
C ASP A 32 25.22 -11.50 -20.43
N PRO A 33 24.67 -12.68 -20.77
CA PRO A 33 24.73 -13.20 -22.14
C PRO A 33 23.98 -12.31 -23.16
N GLN A 34 23.05 -11.47 -22.70
CA GLN A 34 22.26 -10.59 -23.56
C GLN A 34 22.99 -9.30 -23.93
N LEU A 35 24.04 -8.94 -23.17
CA LEU A 35 24.78 -7.69 -23.36
C LEU A 35 25.73 -7.74 -24.58
N GLY A 36 26.21 -8.93 -24.96
CA GLY A 36 27.16 -9.10 -26.05
C GLY A 36 28.44 -8.30 -25.83
N ASP A 37 28.85 -7.51 -26.84
CA ASP A 37 30.05 -6.66 -26.81
C ASP A 37 29.78 -5.24 -26.25
N TYR A 38 28.57 -4.97 -25.77
CA TYR A 38 28.24 -3.65 -25.24
C TYR A 38 29.00 -3.37 -23.93
N PRO A 39 29.55 -2.16 -23.71
CA PRO A 39 30.30 -1.86 -22.51
C PRO A 39 29.43 -2.00 -21.25
N ARG A 40 29.99 -2.63 -20.21
CA ARG A 40 29.34 -2.75 -18.91
C ARG A 40 29.49 -1.46 -18.12
N ILE A 41 28.40 -0.72 -17.96
CA ILE A 41 28.38 0.57 -17.25
C ILE A 41 27.74 0.37 -15.88
N PRO A 42 28.29 0.95 -14.80
CA PRO A 42 27.66 0.87 -13.49
C PRO A 42 26.20 1.38 -13.54
N PRO A 43 25.23 0.64 -12.96
CA PRO A 43 23.82 1.00 -13.03
C PRO A 43 23.45 2.11 -12.04
N ILE A 44 24.01 3.30 -12.26
CA ILE A 44 23.83 4.49 -11.43
C ILE A 44 22.86 5.43 -12.14
N SER A 45 21.76 5.78 -11.47
CA SER A 45 20.78 6.73 -12.02
C SER A 45 21.42 8.09 -12.28
N LEU A 46 21.07 8.68 -13.43
CA LEU A 46 21.48 10.02 -13.82
C LEU A 46 21.00 11.11 -12.85
N GLN A 47 19.96 10.85 -12.07
CA GLN A 47 19.46 11.78 -11.06
C GLN A 47 20.49 12.08 -9.97
N ARG A 48 21.48 11.20 -9.76
CA ARG A 48 22.59 11.43 -8.82
C ARG A 48 23.65 12.41 -9.33
N ARG A 49 23.64 12.72 -10.63
CA ARG A 49 24.60 13.66 -11.24
C ARG A 49 24.28 15.10 -10.84
N PRO A 50 25.27 16.01 -10.78
CA PRO A 50 25.01 17.44 -10.58
C PRO A 50 24.08 17.99 -11.67
N ALA A 51 23.32 19.02 -11.32
CA ALA A 51 22.31 19.59 -12.22
C ALA A 51 22.90 20.29 -13.44
N LYS A 52 24.16 20.75 -13.42
CA LYS A 52 24.81 21.53 -14.49
C LYS A 52 26.13 20.90 -14.95
N GLY A 53 26.59 21.30 -16.14
CA GLY A 53 27.88 20.90 -16.70
C GLY A 53 27.79 19.82 -17.78
N TRP A 54 26.64 19.68 -18.42
CA TRP A 54 26.37 18.63 -19.41
C TRP A 54 26.06 19.24 -20.77
N TRP A 55 26.43 18.53 -21.84
CA TRP A 55 26.03 18.92 -23.20
C TRP A 55 24.50 18.86 -23.36
N ASN A 56 23.89 17.73 -22.97
CA ASN A 56 22.44 17.65 -22.77
C ASN A 56 22.14 17.94 -21.30
N GLN A 57 21.74 19.18 -21.05
CA GLN A 57 21.45 19.70 -19.72
C GLN A 57 20.19 19.07 -19.10
N GLN A 58 19.21 18.65 -19.91
CA GLN A 58 17.98 18.01 -19.42
C GLN A 58 18.25 16.58 -18.95
N GLU A 59 19.03 15.81 -19.69
CA GLU A 59 19.32 14.41 -19.34
C GLU A 59 20.55 14.22 -18.46
N ARG A 60 21.31 15.30 -18.21
CA ARG A 60 22.60 15.27 -17.50
C ARG A 60 23.61 14.33 -18.18
N ARG A 61 23.77 14.48 -19.50
CA ARG A 61 24.64 13.63 -20.34
C ARG A 61 25.53 14.42 -21.28
N ASN A 62 26.68 13.85 -21.62
CA ASN A 62 27.59 14.40 -22.61
C ASN A 62 27.41 13.76 -23.99
N PHE A 63 27.76 14.50 -25.04
CA PHE A 63 27.73 13.97 -26.40
C PHE A 63 28.75 12.83 -26.55
N GLY A 64 28.35 11.72 -27.18
CA GLY A 64 29.20 10.53 -27.35
C GLY A 64 29.39 9.67 -26.09
N GLU A 65 28.75 10.01 -24.97
CA GLU A 65 28.77 9.20 -23.75
C GLU A 65 28.00 7.89 -23.97
N ALA A 66 28.62 6.75 -23.65
CA ALA A 66 27.99 5.44 -23.71
C ALA A 66 26.76 5.38 -22.79
N VAL A 67 25.69 4.74 -23.27
CA VAL A 67 24.39 4.69 -22.61
C VAL A 67 24.31 3.41 -21.77
N PRO A 68 23.98 3.45 -20.47
CA PRO A 68 23.74 2.22 -19.71
C PRO A 68 22.69 1.33 -20.39
N GLU A 69 22.87 0.02 -20.36
CA GLU A 69 21.97 -0.90 -21.07
C GLU A 69 20.51 -0.79 -20.59
N GLN A 70 20.30 -0.50 -19.30
CA GLN A 70 18.99 -0.25 -18.69
C GLN A 70 18.72 1.25 -18.52
N TYR A 71 19.01 2.04 -19.56
CA TYR A 71 18.83 3.47 -19.54
C TYR A 71 17.42 3.90 -19.10
N GLU A 72 16.39 3.18 -19.52
CA GLU A 72 15.00 3.50 -19.20
C GLU A 72 14.72 3.59 -17.70
N ILE A 73 15.39 2.76 -16.88
CA ILE A 73 15.23 2.75 -15.43
C ILE A 73 16.21 3.73 -14.76
N LEU A 74 17.36 4.00 -15.40
CA LEU A 74 18.41 4.87 -14.87
C LEU A 74 18.31 6.32 -15.38
N SER A 75 17.37 6.61 -16.27
CA SER A 75 17.16 7.92 -16.87
C SER A 75 16.78 8.98 -15.84
N LEU A 76 16.79 10.25 -16.26
CA LEU A 76 16.24 11.32 -15.42
C LEU A 76 14.71 11.23 -15.31
N TRP A 77 14.06 10.67 -16.33
CA TRP A 77 12.60 10.52 -16.42
C TRP A 77 12.04 9.32 -15.63
N SER A 78 12.94 8.50 -15.09
CA SER A 78 12.62 7.41 -14.18
C SER A 78 12.03 7.91 -12.86
N PRO A 79 11.41 7.01 -12.07
CA PRO A 79 11.07 7.30 -10.68
C PRO A 79 12.25 7.88 -9.90
N ASP A 80 11.95 8.80 -8.98
CA ASP A 80 12.96 9.56 -8.25
C ASP A 80 13.78 8.69 -7.28
N VAL A 81 15.06 9.04 -7.12
CA VAL A 81 16.02 8.30 -6.30
C VAL A 81 16.20 8.99 -4.95
N PHE A 82 15.68 8.33 -3.90
CA PHE A 82 15.79 8.83 -2.53
C PHE A 82 17.10 8.42 -1.84
N ASN A 83 17.58 9.28 -0.94
CA ASN A 83 18.76 9.04 -0.11
C ASN A 83 18.47 8.24 1.18
N ILE A 84 17.25 7.74 1.35
CA ILE A 84 16.81 6.98 2.52
C ILE A 84 16.70 5.50 2.14
N SER A 85 17.13 4.61 3.04
CA SER A 85 16.97 3.18 2.79
C SER A 85 15.49 2.79 2.75
N ARG A 86 15.13 1.91 1.81
CA ARG A 86 13.75 1.42 1.62
C ARG A 86 13.15 0.89 2.92
N ALA A 87 13.95 0.14 3.69
CA ALA A 87 13.53 -0.42 4.98
C ALA A 87 13.23 0.67 6.02
N SER A 88 14.06 1.72 6.09
CA SER A 88 13.82 2.84 7.00
C SER A 88 12.57 3.62 6.61
N ALA A 89 12.39 3.92 5.32
CA ALA A 89 11.23 4.64 4.83
C ALA A 89 9.93 3.88 5.13
N LEU A 90 9.89 2.58 4.82
CA LEU A 90 8.72 1.74 5.09
C LEU A 90 8.42 1.62 6.58
N LYS A 91 9.46 1.47 7.42
CA LYS A 91 9.32 1.43 8.87
C LYS A 91 8.71 2.73 9.41
N GLN A 92 9.26 3.88 9.03
CA GLN A 92 8.79 5.19 9.50
C GLN A 92 7.35 5.46 9.06
N PHE A 93 7.03 5.18 7.80
CA PHE A 93 5.68 5.33 7.28
C PHE A 93 4.69 4.38 7.99
N GLY A 94 5.05 3.10 8.15
CA GLY A 94 4.23 2.12 8.85
C GLY A 94 3.96 2.51 10.31
N ILE A 95 4.96 3.04 11.02
CA ILE A 95 4.79 3.54 12.38
C ILE A 95 3.82 4.72 12.39
N ALA A 96 3.97 5.69 11.48
CA ALA A 96 3.09 6.85 11.43
C ALA A 96 1.62 6.46 11.19
N VAL A 97 1.39 5.55 10.25
CA VAL A 97 0.06 5.00 9.94
C VAL A 97 -0.51 4.26 11.16
N ALA A 98 0.28 3.37 11.78
CA ALA A 98 -0.16 2.59 12.93
C ALA A 98 -0.51 3.47 14.13
N VAL A 99 0.28 4.52 14.40
CA VAL A 99 0.00 5.48 15.48
C VAL A 99 -1.29 6.25 15.19
N PHE A 100 -1.46 6.73 13.95
CA PHE A 100 -2.66 7.47 13.57
C PHE A 100 -3.94 6.63 13.73
N PHE A 101 -3.96 5.41 13.17
CA PHE A 101 -5.12 4.52 13.30
C PHE A 101 -5.30 3.97 14.73
N GLY A 102 -4.21 3.71 15.44
CA GLY A 102 -4.29 3.34 16.85
C GLY A 102 -4.95 4.43 17.68
N PHE A 103 -4.58 5.69 17.44
CA PHE A 103 -5.19 6.85 18.09
C PHE A 103 -6.68 6.99 17.75
N THR A 104 -7.08 6.87 16.48
CA THR A 104 -8.50 7.00 16.10
C THR A 104 -9.38 5.92 16.73
N VAL A 105 -8.88 4.69 16.83
CA VAL A 105 -9.59 3.59 17.52
C VAL A 105 -9.75 3.88 19.01
N VAL A 106 -8.69 4.35 19.67
CA VAL A 106 -8.74 4.73 21.10
C VAL A 106 -9.76 5.85 21.31
N VAL A 107 -9.70 6.92 20.50
CA VAL A 107 -10.67 8.02 20.56
C VAL A 107 -12.09 7.49 20.40
N LYS A 108 -12.35 6.66 19.39
CA LYS A 108 -13.70 6.10 19.14
C LYS A 108 -14.20 5.23 20.29
N ALA A 109 -13.33 4.49 20.95
CA ALA A 109 -13.66 3.66 22.11
C ALA A 109 -13.91 4.50 23.38
N SER A 110 -13.32 5.68 23.47
CA SER A 110 -13.53 6.62 24.58
C SER A 110 -14.69 7.60 24.37
N VAL A 111 -15.40 7.54 23.23
CA VAL A 111 -16.60 8.38 23.01
C VAL A 111 -17.72 7.91 23.94
N PRO A 112 -18.26 8.78 24.80
CA PRO A 112 -19.39 8.42 25.65
C PRO A 112 -20.64 8.11 24.82
N GLU A 113 -21.55 7.33 25.38
CA GLU A 113 -22.83 7.08 24.75
C GLU A 113 -23.60 8.39 24.56
N ARG A 114 -24.33 8.50 23.45
CA ARG A 114 -25.09 9.70 23.15
C ARG A 114 -26.18 9.86 24.22
N PRO A 115 -26.25 11.00 24.94
CA PRO A 115 -27.21 11.22 26.02
C PRO A 115 -28.66 11.42 25.53
N ALA A 116 -28.92 11.18 24.25
CA ALA A 116 -30.21 11.38 23.61
C ALA A 116 -30.55 10.15 22.78
N VAL A 117 -31.79 9.70 22.90
CA VAL A 117 -32.40 8.67 22.06
C VAL A 117 -32.34 9.13 20.59
N PRO A 118 -32.14 8.20 19.63
CA PRO A 118 -32.31 8.53 18.22
C PRO A 118 -33.64 9.24 17.97
N ARG A 119 -33.66 10.11 16.95
CA ARG A 119 -34.91 10.76 16.55
C ARG A 119 -35.86 9.69 16.01
N ASN A 120 -37.00 9.53 16.66
CA ASN A 120 -38.07 8.66 16.22
C ASN A 120 -38.97 9.41 15.24
N TYR A 121 -39.50 8.66 14.28
CA TYR A 121 -40.31 9.16 13.19
C TYR A 121 -41.63 8.38 13.17
N PRO A 122 -42.79 9.07 13.04
CA PRO A 122 -44.09 8.39 12.96
C PRO A 122 -44.19 7.55 11.67
N TYR A 123 -45.24 6.74 11.56
CA TYR A 123 -45.47 5.88 10.38
C TYR A 123 -44.28 4.97 10.07
N ASP A 124 -43.78 4.29 11.11
CA ASP A 124 -42.73 3.26 10.99
C ASP A 124 -41.43 3.79 10.35
N GLY A 125 -41.13 5.08 10.55
CA GLY A 125 -39.92 5.71 10.00
C GLY A 125 -40.14 6.49 8.71
N LEU A 126 -41.35 7.00 8.45
CA LEU A 126 -41.71 7.71 7.22
C LEU A 126 -41.51 6.85 5.95
N VAL A 127 -41.85 5.56 6.01
CA VAL A 127 -41.60 4.61 4.92
C VAL A 127 -42.25 5.08 3.61
N ALA A 128 -43.51 5.50 3.66
CA ALA A 128 -44.24 5.94 2.48
C ALA A 128 -43.67 7.25 1.90
N GLU A 129 -43.28 8.19 2.77
CA GLU A 129 -42.76 9.49 2.39
C GLU A 129 -41.32 9.42 1.84
N LEU A 130 -40.52 8.46 2.30
CA LEU A 130 -39.16 8.18 1.81
C LEU A 130 -39.13 7.27 0.58
N GLY A 131 -40.29 6.90 0.03
CA GLY A 131 -40.40 6.04 -1.15
C GLY A 131 -40.10 4.57 -0.90
N GLY A 132 -40.18 4.13 0.36
CA GLY A 132 -40.13 2.73 0.74
C GLY A 132 -41.39 2.00 0.27
N LEU A 133 -41.19 0.79 -0.27
CA LEU A 133 -42.28 -0.14 -0.55
C LEU A 133 -42.41 -1.09 0.64
N ASP A 134 -43.64 -1.36 1.10
CA ASP A 134 -43.90 -2.27 2.23
C ASP A 134 -43.23 -3.65 2.05
N ALA A 135 -43.08 -4.11 0.80
CA ALA A 135 -42.43 -5.37 0.44
C ALA A 135 -40.90 -5.38 0.65
N ASN A 136 -40.25 -4.22 0.72
CA ASN A 136 -38.79 -4.06 0.82
C ASN A 136 -38.34 -3.60 2.22
N LYS A 137 -39.20 -3.71 3.23
CA LYS A 137 -38.89 -3.29 4.60
C LYS A 137 -37.73 -4.13 5.15
N ALA A 138 -36.54 -3.54 5.25
CA ALA A 138 -35.31 -4.22 5.65
C ALA A 138 -35.06 -4.21 7.18
N ALA A 139 -35.71 -3.32 7.93
CA ALA A 139 -35.66 -3.26 9.39
C ALA A 139 -36.94 -2.59 9.92
N ALA A 140 -37.79 -3.36 10.60
CA ALA A 140 -38.85 -2.77 11.42
C ALA A 140 -38.22 -2.13 12.65
N TYR A 141 -38.56 -0.87 12.93
CA TYR A 141 -38.15 -0.22 14.16
C TYR A 141 -39.02 -0.75 15.30
N GLU A 142 -38.52 -1.77 16.00
CA GLU A 142 -39.07 -2.19 17.29
C GLU A 142 -38.40 -1.33 18.38
N PRO A 143 -39.12 -0.48 19.11
CA PRO A 143 -38.55 0.19 20.26
C PRO A 143 -38.16 -0.89 21.29
N GLU A 144 -36.90 -0.90 21.73
CA GLU A 144 -36.48 -1.74 22.86
C GLU A 144 -37.25 -1.28 24.10
N GLU A 145 -38.18 -2.11 24.59
CA GLU A 145 -38.87 -1.90 25.86
C GLU A 145 -37.84 -2.08 26.99
N GLU A 146 -37.75 -1.10 27.91
CA GLU A 146 -36.92 -1.16 29.13
C GLU A 146 -37.32 -2.30 30.08
#